data_AF-A0A3E2NQ32-F1
#
_entry.id   AF-A0A3E2NQ32-F1
#
_cell.length_a   1.000
_cell.length_b   1.000
_cell.length_c   1.000
_cell.angle_alpha   90.00
_cell.angle_beta   90.00
_cell.angle_gamma   90.00
#
_symmetry.space_group_name_H-M   'P 1'
#
loop_
_entity.id
_entity.type
_entity.pdbx_description
1 polymer ?
#
loop_
_entity_poly.entity_id
_entity_poly.type
_entity_poly.pdbx_seq_one_letter_code
_entity_poly.pdbx_strand_id
1 'polypeptide(L)' 'MDVLIFKTNVATPLQAGRVKPLLTALTDIRQYNFDLEDCDKVLRVVSSNIEPQTIKHILHIAGFKCEELV' A
#
# COMPACT_ATOMS: atom_id res chain seq x y z
N MET A 1 -4.45 -7.48 -14.37
CA MET A 1 -4.84 -6.30 -13.58
C MET A 1 -5.33 -6.88 -12.29
N ASP A 2 -4.53 -6.66 -11.26
CA ASP A 2 -4.52 -7.48 -10.08
C ASP A 2 -4.79 -6.57 -8.90
N VAL A 3 -5.61 -7.06 -7.98
CA VAL A 3 -5.98 -6.34 -6.78
C VAL A 3 -5.20 -6.97 -5.64
N LEU A 4 -4.21 -6.25 -5.16
CA LEU A 4 -3.39 -6.64 -4.04
C LEU A 4 -3.94 -5.98 -2.78
N ILE A 5 -4.16 -6.77 -1.75
CA ILE A 5 -4.67 -6.30 -0.45
C ILE A 5 -3.57 -6.51 0.58
N PHE A 6 -3.28 -5.48 1.35
CA PHE A 6 -2.23 -5.51 2.36
C PHE A 6 -2.77 -5.03 3.70
N LYS A 7 -2.39 -5.73 4.76
CA LYS A 7 -2.48 -5.23 6.13
C LYS A 7 -1.30 -4.31 6.39
N THR A 8 -1.56 -3.12 6.91
CA THR A 8 -0.49 -2.16 7.19
C THR A 8 -0.59 -1.61 8.62
N ASN A 9 0.43 -0.91 9.09
CA ASN A 9 0.32 -0.11 10.32
C ASN A 9 0.09 1.38 10.04
N VAL A 10 -0.28 1.75 8.80
CA VAL A 10 -0.62 3.12 8.43
C VAL A 10 -1.98 3.47 9.03
N ALA A 11 -1.98 4.26 10.11
CA ALA A 11 -3.17 4.54 10.90
C ALA A 11 -3.71 5.95 10.72
N THR A 12 -2.93 6.85 10.13
CA THR A 12 -3.29 8.27 10.01
C THR A 12 -3.12 8.78 8.59
N PRO A 13 -3.90 9.80 8.18
CA PRO A 13 -3.76 10.41 6.86
C PRO A 13 -2.37 11.04 6.66
N LEU A 14 -1.73 11.50 7.74
CA LEU A 14 -0.36 12.01 7.71
C LEU A 14 0.66 10.91 7.36
N GLN A 15 0.51 9.71 7.93
CA GLN A 15 1.32 8.55 7.58
C GLN A 15 1.06 8.09 6.15
N ALA A 16 -0.21 8.01 5.74
CA ALA A 16 -0.58 7.69 4.36
C ALA A 16 0.02 8.71 3.38
N GLY A 17 0.03 10.00 3.75
CA GLY A 17 0.66 11.07 2.98
C GLY A 17 2.16 10.88 2.72
N ARG A 18 2.88 10.15 3.58
CA ARG A 18 4.29 9.78 3.35
C ARG A 18 4.46 8.64 2.35
N VAL A 19 3.50 7.71 2.31
CA VAL A 19 3.54 6.53 1.44
C VAL A 19 2.97 6.82 0.04
N LYS A 20 1.95 7.68 -0.04
CA LYS A 20 1.32 8.15 -1.29
C LYS A 20 2.31 8.50 -2.40
N PRO A 21 3.31 9.38 -2.20
CA PRO A 21 4.24 9.73 -3.28
C PRO A 21 5.07 8.55 -3.76
N LEU A 22 5.40 7.59 -2.89
CA LEU A 22 6.15 6.39 -3.25
C LEU A 22 5.31 5.43 -4.11
N LEU A 23 4.02 5.29 -3.79
CA LEU A 23 3.09 4.51 -4.60
C LEU A 23 2.79 5.19 -5.94
N THR A 24 2.60 6.52 -5.93
CA THR A 24 2.38 7.31 -7.15
C THR A 24 3.60 7.31 -8.08
N ALA A 25 4.82 7.10 -7.55
CA ALA A 25 6.02 6.97 -8.37
C ALA A 25 6.05 5.67 -9.20
N LEU A 26 5.23 4.67 -8.85
CA LEU A 26 5.10 3.44 -9.62
C LEU A 26 4.05 3.60 -10.72
N THR A 27 4.51 3.65 -11.98
CA THR A 27 3.64 3.75 -13.16
C THR A 27 2.69 2.58 -13.34
N ASP A 28 3.06 1.42 -12.80
CA ASP A 28 2.27 0.19 -12.89
C ASP A 28 1.15 0.13 -11.84
N ILE A 29 1.13 1.04 -10.86
CA ILE A 29 -0.02 1.22 -9.95
C ILE A 29 -1.05 2.09 -10.64
N ARG A 30 -2.24 1.53 -10.83
CA ARG A 30 -3.36 2.22 -11.46
C ARG A 30 -4.27 2.90 -10.44
N GLN A 31 -4.43 2.29 -9.27
CA GLN A 31 -5.22 2.85 -8.18
C GLN A 31 -4.73 2.30 -6.84
N TYR A 32 -4.87 3.07 -5.77
CA TYR A 32 -4.68 2.55 -4.41
C TYR A 32 -5.64 3.25 -3.44
N ASN A 33 -6.01 2.56 -2.35
CA ASN A 33 -6.85 3.08 -1.28
C ASN A 33 -6.28 2.68 0.08
N PHE A 34 -6.19 3.65 1.00
CA PHE A 34 -5.88 3.39 2.41
C PHE A 34 -7.17 3.41 3.20
N ASP A 35 -7.56 2.27 3.75
CA ASP A 35 -8.68 2.14 4.64
C ASP A 35 -8.22 2.37 6.08
N LEU A 36 -8.30 3.64 6.50
CA LEU A 36 -7.85 4.07 7.82
C LEU A 36 -8.93 3.86 8.91
N GLU A 37 -10.18 3.66 8.48
CA GLU A 37 -11.32 3.38 9.37
C GLU A 37 -11.41 1.88 9.70
N ASP A 38 -10.81 1.04 8.86
CA ASP A 38 -10.70 -0.39 9.10
C ASP A 38 -9.71 -0.69 10.25
N CYS A 39 -10.12 -1.59 11.16
CA CYS A 39 -9.29 -1.98 12.30
C CYS A 39 -7.95 -2.60 11.88
N ASP A 40 -7.90 -3.24 10.71
CA ASP A 40 -6.71 -3.86 10.15
C ASP A 40 -5.88 -2.90 9.28
N LYS A 41 -6.31 -1.64 9.09
CA LYS A 41 -5.56 -0.58 8.38
C LYS A 41 -5.10 -1.07 7.01
N VAL A 42 -6.09 -1.41 6.18
CA VAL A 42 -5.89 -2.10 4.92
C VAL A 42 -5.44 -1.13 3.83
N LEU A 43 -4.41 -1.51 3.07
CA LEU A 43 -4.02 -0.88 1.82
C LEU A 43 -4.46 -1.77 0.66
N ARG A 44 -5.35 -1.24 -0.18
CA ARG A 44 -5.76 -1.90 -1.43
C ARG A 44 -5.03 -1.26 -2.59
N VAL A 45 -4.33 -2.04 -3.40
CA VAL A 45 -3.60 -1.58 -4.58
C VAL A 45 -4.12 -2.31 -5.80
N VAL A 46 -4.46 -1.56 -6.84
CA VAL A 46 -4.82 -2.08 -8.15
C VAL A 46 -3.66 -1.76 -9.09
N SER A 47 -3.00 -2.79 -9.58
CA SER A 47 -1.79 -2.67 -10.41
C SER A 47 -1.84 -3.61 -11.60
N SER A 48 -0.90 -3.42 -12.54
CA SER A 48 -0.68 -4.34 -13.66
C SER A 48 0.80 -4.73 -13.66
N ASN A 49 1.11 -6.01 -13.52
CA ASN A 49 2.50 -6.51 -13.45
C ASN A 49 3.35 -6.02 -12.27
N ILE A 50 2.74 -5.64 -11.14
CA ILE A 50 3.48 -5.39 -9.90
C ILE A 50 3.47 -6.63 -9.02
N GLU A 51 4.65 -7.03 -8.58
CA GLU A 51 4.77 -8.04 -7.53
C GLU A 51 4.40 -7.46 -6.15
N PRO A 52 3.67 -8.22 -5.31
CA PRO A 52 3.31 -7.78 -3.96
C PRO A 52 4.53 -7.43 -3.09
N GLN A 53 5.67 -8.09 -3.35
CA GLN A 53 6.93 -7.83 -2.66
C GLN A 53 7.42 -6.39 -2.87
N THR A 54 7.20 -5.80 -4.05
CA THR A 54 7.57 -4.41 -4.35
C THR A 54 6.81 -3.44 -3.46
N ILE A 55 5.50 -3.65 -3.28
CA ILE A 55 4.67 -2.82 -2.41
C ILE A 55 5.10 -2.97 -0.95
N LYS A 56 5.37 -4.19 -0.49
CA LYS A 56 5.88 -4.45 0.87
C LYS A 56 7.21 -3.75 1.11
N HIS A 57 8.13 -3.82 0.16
CA HIS A 57 9.43 -3.15 0.26
C HIS A 57 9.27 -1.62 0.36
N ILE A 58 8.40 -1.02 -0.44
CA ILE A 58 8.12 0.43 -0.42
C ILE A 58 7.57 0.88 0.94
N LEU A 59 6.63 0.13 1.51
CA LEU A 59 6.12 0.47 2.83
C LEU A 59 7.20 0.29 3.90
N HIS A 60 8.03 -0.73 3.79
CA HIS A 60 9.14 -0.97 4.72
C HIS A 60 10.18 0.16 4.70
N ILE A 61 10.62 0.63 3.53
CA ILE A 61 11.55 1.78 3.43
C ILE A 61 10.93 3.08 3.96
N ALA A 62 9.61 3.21 3.91
CA ALA A 62 8.87 4.33 4.49
C ALA A 62 8.69 4.22 6.02
N GLY A 63 9.15 3.11 6.63
CA GLY A 63 9.05 2.85 8.07
C GLY A 63 7.75 2.19 8.51
N PHE A 64 7.01 1.57 7.59
CA PHE A 64 5.73 0.93 7.84
C PHE A 64 5.82 -0.60 7.68
N LYS A 65 5.02 -1.31 8.48
CA LYS A 65 4.80 -2.74 8.31
C LYS A 65 3.75 -2.95 7.23
N CYS A 66 3.99 -3.93 6.36
CA CYS A 66 3.11 -4.29 5.26
C CYS A 66 3.14 -5.80 5.10
N GLU A 67 1.99 -6.43 5.25
CA GLU A 67 1.79 -7.86 5.08
C GLU A 67 0.70 -8.07 4.04
N GLU A 68 0.94 -8.97 3.11
CA GLU A 68 -0.04 -9.30 2.07
C GLU A 68 -1.17 -10.16 2.65
N LEU A 69 -2.41 -9.81 2.31
CA LEU A 69 -3.60 -10.58 2.63
C LEU A 69 -4.05 -11.31 1.37
N VAL A 70 -4.04 -12.65 1.43
CA VAL A 70 -4.47 -13.55 0.34
C VAL A 70 -5.97 -13.81 0.37
#